data_AF-A0AA37RIB1-F1
#
_entry.id   AF-A0AA37RIB1-F1
#
_cell.length_a   1.000
_cell.length_b   1.000
_cell.length_c   1.000
_cell.angle_alpha   90.00
_cell.angle_beta   90.00
_cell.angle_gamma   90.00
#
_symmetry.space_group_name_H-M   'P 1'
#
loop_
_entity.id
_entity.type
_entity.pdbx_description
1 polymer ?
#
loop_
_entity_poly.entity_id
_entity_poly.type
_entity_poly.pdbx_seq_one_letter_code
_entity_poly.pdbx_strand_id
1 'polypeptide(L)'
;MLRNLSWEEIITEAAIVHSHNGIDDPTRARVMDEFLRYACEMQAGMTTFNDMGAHWVKVREAVKVRTIGVNDVGKAEVCRKFDQLNRHVALQLSALTGQRVTSVVPANHPDAVSRAKQLAGSGELFGSLRITGAAGLVVLNANLGTERIGCSMSTFAPRTGRPSSKIGWLTRQLGGASGSIRVTSHHAGSRTESTSALLTAVLEDPTTVLPPNGKGIREFTVALEASMGSKRAGSEGGFVTSMVKLANTFHVEVVEKLRDGRDMQLDDWASGAIANQIGAKVCAVSEGAAEVKRGGEGIRVQSDRASAALKPRMARHRHPLTSAHSRRQGTIQEPSSPSAR
;
A
#
# COMPACT_ATOMS: atom_id res chain seq x y z
N MET A 1 23.08 21.43 -20.51
CA MET A 1 22.11 20.58 -21.25
C MET A 1 20.71 21.01 -20.84
N LEU A 2 20.01 21.77 -21.68
CA LEU A 2 18.58 22.05 -21.46
C LEU A 2 17.81 20.78 -21.78
N ARG A 3 17.21 20.15 -20.76
CA ARG A 3 16.27 19.03 -20.92
C ARG A 3 14.87 19.61 -21.04
N ASN A 4 14.09 19.11 -21.99
CA ASN A 4 12.66 19.44 -22.06
C ASN A 4 11.94 18.71 -20.92
N LEU A 5 11.66 19.43 -19.84
CA LEU A 5 10.87 18.94 -18.71
C LEU A 5 9.39 19.20 -18.96
N SER A 6 8.53 18.27 -18.56
CA SER A 6 7.09 18.56 -18.49
C SER A 6 6.78 19.47 -17.29
N TRP A 7 5.65 20.17 -17.32
CA TRP A 7 5.18 20.95 -16.16
C TRP A 7 5.08 20.09 -14.89
N GLU A 8 4.64 18.85 -15.04
CA GLU A 8 4.53 17.90 -13.93
C GLU A 8 5.89 17.58 -13.29
N GLU A 9 6.95 17.45 -14.09
CA GLU A 9 8.31 17.25 -13.57
C GLU A 9 8.80 18.48 -12.82
N ILE A 10 8.55 19.68 -13.35
CA ILE A 10 8.94 20.93 -12.70
C ILE A 10 8.23 21.07 -11.35
N ILE A 11 6.92 20.80 -11.30
CA ILE A 11 6.13 20.84 -10.06
C ILE A 11 6.65 19.80 -9.05
N THR A 12 7.00 18.61 -9.52
CA THR A 12 7.51 17.54 -8.66
C THR A 12 8.85 17.92 -8.05
N GLU A 13 9.80 18.40 -8.84
CA GLU A 13 11.11 18.84 -8.34
C GLU A 13 10.96 20.02 -7.37
N ALA A 14 10.07 20.98 -7.68
CA ALA A 14 9.72 22.07 -6.77
C ALA A 14 9.15 21.58 -5.43
N ALA A 15 8.24 20.62 -5.47
CA ALA A 15 7.64 20.02 -4.27
C ALA A 15 8.67 19.25 -3.43
N ILE A 16 9.64 18.58 -4.06
CA ILE A 16 10.73 17.89 -3.37
C ILE A 16 11.62 18.90 -2.64
N VAL A 17 12.08 19.95 -3.35
CA VAL A 17 12.93 20.99 -2.76
C VAL A 17 12.22 21.67 -1.59
N HIS A 18 10.95 22.03 -1.78
CA HIS A 18 10.14 22.65 -0.74
C HIS A 18 9.97 21.76 0.49
N SER A 19 9.66 20.47 0.32
CA SER A 19 9.23 19.60 1.43
C SER A 19 10.38 18.87 2.13
N HIS A 20 11.50 18.61 1.44
CA HIS A 20 12.57 17.74 1.94
C HIS A 20 13.94 18.44 2.05
N ASN A 21 14.25 19.39 1.17
CA ASN A 21 15.55 20.07 1.18
C ASN A 21 15.54 21.35 2.01
N GLY A 22 14.41 22.06 2.03
CA GLY A 22 14.30 23.39 2.62
C GLY A 22 14.94 24.48 1.76
N ILE A 23 14.51 25.72 1.98
CA ILE A 23 15.03 26.91 1.28
C ILE A 23 15.42 27.94 2.34
N ASP A 24 16.73 28.15 2.53
CA ASP A 24 17.26 29.02 3.59
C ASP A 24 16.84 30.49 3.45
N ASP A 25 16.63 30.95 2.22
CA ASP A 25 16.26 32.34 1.94
C ASP A 25 14.74 32.51 2.02
N PRO A 26 14.21 33.36 2.92
CA PRO A 26 12.76 33.51 3.11
C PRO A 26 12.02 34.00 1.86
N THR A 27 12.68 34.81 1.02
CA THR A 27 12.07 35.32 -0.22
C THR A 27 11.92 34.20 -1.24
N ARG A 28 12.96 33.38 -1.47
CA ARG A 28 12.89 32.21 -2.34
C ARG A 28 11.89 31.18 -1.83
N ALA A 29 11.81 30.96 -0.51
CA ALA A 29 10.81 30.07 0.09
C ALA A 29 9.39 30.54 -0.25
N ARG A 30 9.10 31.84 -0.05
CA ARG A 30 7.79 32.41 -0.38
C ARG A 30 7.45 32.31 -1.88
N VAL A 31 8.42 32.52 -2.76
CA VAL A 31 8.21 32.34 -4.22
C VAL A 31 7.91 30.88 -4.55
N MET A 32 8.57 29.94 -3.89
CA MET A 32 8.31 28.50 -4.07
C MET A 32 6.90 28.11 -3.61
N ASP A 33 6.47 28.59 -2.44
CA ASP A 33 5.12 28.37 -1.92
C ASP A 33 4.07 28.88 -2.91
N GLU A 34 4.28 30.09 -3.43
CA GLU A 34 3.34 30.72 -4.35
C GLU A 34 3.31 30.02 -5.71
N PHE A 35 4.47 29.54 -6.19
CA PHE A 35 4.55 28.72 -7.38
C PHE A 35 3.77 27.41 -7.23
N LEU A 36 3.97 26.67 -6.13
CA LEU A 36 3.26 25.43 -5.86
C LEU A 36 1.76 25.66 -5.67
N ARG A 37 1.38 26.73 -4.96
CA ARG A 37 -0.02 27.13 -4.79
C ARG A 37 -0.69 27.38 -6.14
N TYR A 38 -0.04 28.17 -7.00
CA TYR A 38 -0.54 28.46 -8.35
C TYR A 38 -0.59 27.19 -9.21
N ALA A 39 0.42 26.33 -9.17
CA ALA A 39 0.44 25.08 -9.90
C ALA A 39 -0.71 24.12 -9.53
N CYS A 40 -1.18 24.17 -8.28
CA CYS A 40 -2.34 23.41 -7.82
C CYS A 40 -3.69 24.00 -8.25
N GLU A 41 -3.74 25.24 -8.73
CA GLU A 41 -4.98 25.84 -9.23
C GLU A 41 -5.35 25.25 -10.59
N MET A 42 -6.58 24.73 -10.71
CA MET A 42 -7.10 24.08 -11.93
C MET A 42 -6.99 24.94 -13.20
N GLN A 43 -6.88 26.26 -13.07
CA GLN A 43 -6.80 27.23 -14.16
C GLN A 43 -5.37 27.55 -14.61
N ALA A 44 -4.34 27.03 -13.92
CA ALA A 44 -2.95 27.37 -14.20
C ALA A 44 -2.39 26.74 -15.49
N GLY A 45 -3.17 25.89 -16.17
CA GLY A 45 -2.73 25.21 -17.41
C GLY A 45 -1.59 24.21 -17.22
N MET A 46 -1.09 24.04 -15.98
CA MET A 46 -0.07 23.07 -15.62
C MET A 46 -0.72 21.70 -15.42
N THR A 47 -1.10 21.07 -16.54
CA THR A 47 -1.88 19.83 -16.51
C THR A 47 -1.07 18.66 -15.95
N THR A 48 -1.56 18.08 -14.85
CA THR A 48 -1.14 16.76 -14.36
C THR A 48 -1.93 15.67 -15.10
N PHE A 49 -1.37 14.45 -15.13
CA PHE A 49 -2.05 13.33 -15.77
C PHE A 49 -3.34 12.96 -15.03
N ASN A 50 -4.50 13.06 -15.69
CA ASN A 50 -5.80 12.78 -15.08
C ASN A 50 -6.76 11.98 -15.99
N ASP A 51 -6.33 11.55 -17.18
CA ASP A 51 -7.23 10.91 -18.14
C ASP A 51 -6.53 9.86 -19.01
N MET A 52 -7.25 8.75 -19.26
CA MET A 52 -6.75 7.58 -20.00
C MET A 52 -7.01 7.64 -21.51
N GLY A 53 -7.53 8.75 -22.04
CA GLY A 53 -7.82 8.95 -23.44
C GLY A 53 -9.23 8.50 -23.86
N ALA A 54 -9.61 8.86 -25.08
CA ALA A 54 -10.97 8.65 -25.60
C ALA A 54 -11.30 7.15 -25.76
N HIS A 55 -10.29 6.32 -26.00
CA HIS A 55 -10.47 4.88 -26.21
C HIS A 55 -10.55 4.06 -24.91
N TRP A 56 -10.29 4.66 -23.74
CA TRP A 56 -10.19 3.95 -22.46
C TRP A 56 -11.43 3.12 -22.15
N VAL A 57 -12.61 3.74 -22.16
CA VAL A 57 -13.87 3.07 -21.80
C VAL A 57 -14.16 1.93 -22.77
N LYS A 58 -14.02 2.19 -24.07
CA LYS A 58 -14.24 1.18 -25.12
C LYS A 58 -13.33 -0.04 -24.95
N VAL A 59 -12.03 0.17 -24.75
CA VAL A 59 -11.05 -0.92 -24.59
C VAL A 59 -11.30 -1.69 -23.29
N ARG A 60 -11.55 -0.99 -22.18
CA ARG A 60 -11.86 -1.62 -20.89
C ARG A 60 -13.08 -2.53 -21.00
N GLU A 61 -14.20 -2.03 -21.55
CA GLU A 61 -15.41 -2.84 -21.71
C GLU A 61 -15.18 -4.01 -22.66
N ALA A 62 -14.46 -3.81 -23.77
CA ALA A 62 -14.13 -4.89 -24.71
C ALA A 62 -13.26 -5.99 -24.07
N VAL A 63 -12.32 -5.65 -23.19
CA VAL A 63 -11.55 -6.65 -22.43
C VAL A 63 -12.46 -7.38 -21.44
N LYS A 64 -13.30 -6.63 -20.71
CA LYS A 64 -14.23 -7.19 -19.71
C LYS A 64 -15.16 -8.24 -20.30
N VAL A 65 -15.75 -7.98 -21.47
CA VAL A 65 -16.61 -8.95 -22.18
C VAL A 65 -15.83 -9.90 -23.10
N ARG A 66 -14.49 -9.85 -23.11
CA ARG A 66 -13.60 -10.68 -23.95
C ARG A 66 -13.86 -10.56 -25.45
N THR A 67 -14.26 -9.39 -25.93
CA THR A 67 -14.50 -9.09 -27.35
C THR A 67 -13.39 -8.27 -28.00
N ILE A 68 -12.30 -8.00 -27.27
CA ILE A 68 -11.21 -7.18 -27.77
C ILE A 68 -10.51 -7.83 -28.97
N GLY A 69 -10.55 -7.13 -30.11
CA GLY A 69 -9.93 -7.61 -31.34
C GLY A 69 -8.41 -7.43 -31.33
N VAL A 70 -7.70 -8.28 -32.09
CA VAL A 70 -6.25 -8.15 -32.31
C VAL A 70 -5.89 -6.83 -33.02
N ASN A 71 -6.80 -6.27 -33.82
CA ASN A 71 -6.57 -5.05 -34.61
C ASN A 71 -7.27 -3.80 -34.03
N ASP A 72 -7.76 -3.83 -32.78
CA ASP A 72 -8.37 -2.64 -32.19
C ASP A 72 -7.33 -1.51 -31.99
N VAL A 73 -7.56 -0.40 -32.69
CA VAL A 73 -6.68 0.78 -32.71
C VAL A 73 -6.54 1.44 -31.33
N GLY A 74 -7.55 1.30 -30.46
CA GLY A 74 -7.56 1.92 -29.14
C GLY A 74 -6.53 1.34 -28.17
N LYS A 75 -6.04 0.12 -28.42
CA LYS A 75 -5.13 -0.59 -27.51
C LYS A 75 -3.79 0.11 -27.35
N ALA A 76 -3.20 0.54 -28.46
CA ALA A 76 -1.89 1.20 -28.45
C ALA A 76 -1.96 2.54 -27.71
N GLU A 77 -3.06 3.29 -27.85
CA GLU A 77 -3.30 4.50 -27.09
C GLU A 77 -3.43 4.22 -25.59
N VAL A 78 -4.24 3.23 -25.20
CA VAL A 78 -4.42 2.85 -23.79
C VAL A 78 -3.10 2.40 -23.16
N CYS A 79 -2.29 1.59 -23.86
CA CYS A 79 -0.96 1.21 -23.36
C CYS A 79 -0.04 2.44 -23.18
N ARG A 80 -0.03 3.38 -24.13
CA ARG A 80 0.76 4.62 -24.02
C ARG A 80 0.28 5.50 -22.87
N LYS A 81 -1.03 5.60 -22.67
CA LYS A 81 -1.65 6.32 -21.55
C LYS A 81 -1.33 5.67 -20.22
N PHE A 82 -1.25 4.35 -20.18
CA PHE A 82 -0.79 3.63 -19.00
C PHE A 82 0.68 3.90 -18.68
N ASP A 83 1.56 4.01 -19.68
CA ASP A 83 2.95 4.45 -19.46
C ASP A 83 3.03 5.87 -18.88
N GLN A 84 2.20 6.78 -19.39
CA GLN A 84 2.09 8.14 -18.84
C GLN A 84 1.60 8.10 -17.38
N LEU A 85 0.62 7.25 -17.07
CA LEU A 85 0.17 7.01 -15.69
C LEU A 85 1.30 6.48 -14.80
N ASN A 86 2.11 5.53 -15.28
CA ASN A 86 3.26 5.02 -14.51
C ASN A 86 4.27 6.13 -14.20
N ARG A 87 4.54 7.02 -15.16
CA ARG A 87 5.39 8.21 -14.93
C ARG A 87 4.75 9.17 -13.92
N HIS A 88 3.46 9.42 -14.04
CA HIS A 88 2.71 10.24 -13.10
C HIS A 88 2.81 9.70 -11.66
N VAL A 89 2.57 8.39 -11.47
CA VAL A 89 2.71 7.75 -10.15
C VAL A 89 4.14 7.84 -9.63
N ALA A 90 5.16 7.68 -10.48
CA ALA A 90 6.56 7.85 -10.09
C ALA A 90 6.86 9.27 -9.60
N LEU A 91 6.34 10.29 -10.28
CA LEU A 91 6.51 11.69 -9.89
C LEU A 91 5.80 11.98 -8.55
N GLN A 92 4.56 11.51 -8.39
CA GLN A 92 3.82 11.64 -7.13
C GLN A 92 4.56 10.98 -5.95
N LEU A 93 5.07 9.76 -6.14
CA LEU A 93 5.87 9.08 -5.12
C LEU A 93 7.21 9.80 -4.86
N SER A 94 7.82 10.41 -5.86
CA SER A 94 9.06 11.18 -5.67
C SER A 94 8.81 12.41 -4.80
N ALA A 95 7.72 13.15 -5.06
CA ALA A 95 7.31 14.28 -4.21
C ALA A 95 6.99 13.84 -2.78
N LEU A 96 6.27 12.72 -2.62
CA LEU A 96 5.89 12.18 -1.32
C LEU A 96 7.11 11.78 -0.47
N THR A 97 8.08 11.10 -1.09
CA THR A 97 9.19 10.45 -0.38
C THR A 97 10.45 11.28 -0.31
N GLY A 98 10.57 12.31 -1.16
CA GLY A 98 11.82 13.05 -1.38
C GLY A 98 12.90 12.23 -2.09
N GLN A 99 12.62 10.98 -2.43
CA GLN A 99 13.54 10.08 -3.13
C GLN A 99 13.23 10.05 -4.61
N ARG A 100 14.26 9.85 -5.44
CA ARG A 100 14.07 9.68 -6.88
C ARG A 100 13.36 8.36 -7.17
N VAL A 101 12.12 8.45 -7.67
CA VAL A 101 11.34 7.33 -8.21
C VAL A 101 11.24 7.49 -9.72
N THR A 102 11.53 6.43 -10.46
CA THR A 102 11.48 6.45 -11.93
C THR A 102 10.62 5.32 -12.46
N SER A 103 9.75 5.60 -13.42
CA SER A 103 9.11 4.55 -14.20
C SER A 103 10.17 3.85 -15.06
N VAL A 104 10.27 2.53 -14.89
CA VAL A 104 11.14 1.68 -15.68
C VAL A 104 10.44 1.39 -17.00
N VAL A 105 10.99 1.96 -18.07
CA VAL A 105 10.67 1.51 -19.42
C VAL A 105 11.43 0.20 -19.65
N PRO A 106 10.78 -0.91 -20.04
CA PRO A 106 11.49 -2.16 -20.29
C PRO A 106 12.63 -1.96 -21.31
N ALA A 107 13.80 -2.52 -21.03
CA ALA A 107 15.02 -2.30 -21.82
C ALA A 107 14.87 -2.72 -23.29
N ASN A 108 14.15 -3.81 -23.54
CA ASN A 108 13.56 -4.10 -24.83
C ASN A 108 12.23 -3.37 -24.83
N HIS A 109 12.15 -2.20 -25.44
CA HIS A 109 10.88 -1.53 -25.68
C HIS A 109 10.00 -2.55 -26.43
N PRO A 110 9.05 -3.25 -25.78
CA PRO A 110 8.15 -4.06 -26.57
C PRO A 110 7.40 -3.00 -27.34
N ASP A 111 7.48 -3.06 -28.66
CA ASP A 111 6.75 -2.17 -29.56
C ASP A 111 5.32 -2.01 -29.02
N ALA A 112 4.72 -0.83 -29.16
CA ALA A 112 3.33 -0.60 -28.77
C ALA A 112 2.42 -1.74 -29.26
N VAL A 113 2.75 -2.34 -30.40
CA VAL A 113 2.15 -3.56 -30.95
C VAL A 113 2.23 -4.76 -30.00
N SER A 114 3.40 -5.07 -29.42
CA SER A 114 3.59 -6.22 -28.52
C SER A 114 2.77 -6.06 -27.23
N ARG A 115 2.75 -4.85 -26.65
CA ARG A 115 1.93 -4.57 -25.46
C ARG A 115 0.44 -4.57 -25.78
N ALA A 116 0.03 -4.05 -26.93
CA ALA A 116 -1.34 -4.14 -27.40
C ALA A 116 -1.77 -5.61 -27.65
N LYS A 117 -0.86 -6.48 -28.06
CA LYS A 117 -1.09 -7.94 -28.15
C LYS A 117 -1.20 -8.58 -26.77
N GLN A 118 -0.31 -8.23 -25.83
CA GLN A 118 -0.39 -8.70 -24.44
C GLN A 118 -1.70 -8.27 -23.77
N LEU A 119 -2.12 -7.01 -23.95
CA LEU A 119 -3.40 -6.52 -23.46
C LEU A 119 -4.58 -7.32 -24.05
N ALA A 120 -4.55 -7.62 -25.35
CA ALA A 120 -5.60 -8.42 -25.97
C ALA A 120 -5.61 -9.88 -25.50
N GLY A 121 -4.44 -10.47 -25.21
CA GLY A 121 -4.32 -11.86 -24.77
C GLY A 121 -4.59 -12.08 -23.28
N SER A 122 -4.09 -11.19 -22.42
CA SER A 122 -4.18 -11.30 -20.96
C SER A 122 -5.31 -10.46 -20.35
N GLY A 123 -5.68 -9.36 -21.01
CA GLY A 123 -6.55 -8.34 -20.42
C GLY A 123 -5.86 -7.45 -19.38
N GLU A 124 -4.53 -7.49 -19.32
CA GLU A 124 -3.75 -6.83 -18.27
C GLU A 124 -2.80 -5.76 -18.82
N LEU A 125 -2.66 -4.69 -18.05
CA LEU A 125 -1.66 -3.64 -18.23
C LEU A 125 -0.64 -3.75 -17.09
N PHE A 126 0.63 -3.55 -17.41
CA PHE A 126 1.73 -3.64 -16.44
C PHE A 126 2.73 -2.51 -16.62
N GLY A 127 3.26 -2.05 -15.50
CA GLY A 127 4.28 -1.03 -15.40
C GLY A 127 5.19 -1.33 -14.22
N SER A 128 6.40 -0.78 -14.22
CA SER A 128 7.32 -0.97 -13.11
C SER A 128 7.93 0.35 -12.70
N LEU A 129 8.09 0.54 -11.39
CA LEU A 129 8.72 1.70 -10.78
C LEU A 129 9.98 1.24 -10.06
N ARG A 130 11.05 2.00 -10.26
CA ARG A 130 12.29 1.87 -9.49
C ARG A 130 12.30 2.97 -8.44
N ILE A 131 12.37 2.56 -7.19
CA ILE A 131 12.47 3.44 -6.03
C ILE A 131 13.87 3.24 -5.44
N THR A 132 14.57 4.33 -5.19
CA THR A 132 15.93 4.28 -4.64
C THR A 132 15.88 3.73 -3.21
N GLY A 133 16.67 2.68 -2.92
CA GLY A 133 16.71 2.04 -1.60
C GLY A 133 15.59 1.02 -1.32
N ALA A 134 14.65 0.80 -2.24
CA ALA A 134 13.67 -0.27 -2.11
C ALA A 134 14.27 -1.66 -2.37
N ALA A 135 13.73 -2.68 -1.72
CA ALA A 135 14.18 -4.08 -1.84
C ALA A 135 14.00 -4.67 -3.26
N GLY A 136 13.18 -4.05 -4.10
CA GLY A 136 12.89 -4.51 -5.46
C GLY A 136 12.16 -3.45 -6.30
N LEU A 137 11.78 -3.83 -7.51
CA LEU A 137 10.90 -3.01 -8.34
C LEU A 137 9.46 -3.11 -7.85
N VAL A 138 8.77 -1.98 -7.83
CA VAL A 138 7.32 -1.95 -7.60
C VAL A 138 6.64 -2.13 -8.96
N VAL A 139 5.89 -3.21 -9.12
CA VAL A 139 5.10 -3.50 -10.31
C VAL A 139 3.69 -2.97 -10.10
N LEU A 140 3.25 -2.08 -10.98
CA LEU A 140 1.86 -1.64 -11.08
C LEU A 140 1.16 -2.53 -12.11
N ASN A 141 -0.03 -3.05 -11.78
CA ASN A 141 -0.84 -3.82 -12.71
C ASN A 141 -2.30 -3.40 -12.69
N ALA A 142 -2.96 -3.52 -13.84
CA ALA A 142 -4.39 -3.33 -13.98
C ALA A 142 -4.97 -4.48 -14.81
N ASN A 143 -5.79 -5.32 -14.18
CA ASN A 143 -6.54 -6.37 -14.85
C ASN A 143 -7.91 -5.82 -15.23
N LEU A 144 -8.08 -5.48 -16.51
CA LEU A 144 -9.30 -4.85 -17.01
C LEU A 144 -10.48 -5.84 -17.05
N GLY A 145 -10.19 -7.14 -17.16
CA GLY A 145 -11.20 -8.20 -17.17
C GLY A 145 -11.91 -8.36 -15.83
N THR A 146 -11.16 -8.24 -14.73
CA THR A 146 -11.68 -8.36 -13.35
C THR A 146 -11.91 -7.00 -12.68
N GLU A 147 -11.59 -5.91 -13.35
CA GLU A 147 -11.67 -4.53 -12.82
C GLU A 147 -10.88 -4.37 -11.51
N ARG A 148 -9.71 -5.00 -11.46
CA ARG A 148 -8.77 -4.94 -10.33
C ARG A 148 -7.51 -4.20 -10.73
N ILE A 149 -6.99 -3.43 -9.78
CA ILE A 149 -5.66 -2.84 -9.84
C ILE A 149 -4.80 -3.43 -8.74
N GLY A 150 -3.50 -3.53 -8.99
CA GLY A 150 -2.56 -4.10 -8.06
C GLY A 150 -1.23 -3.35 -8.04
N CYS A 151 -0.58 -3.42 -6.89
CA CYS A 151 0.82 -3.11 -6.71
C CYS A 151 1.49 -4.36 -6.13
N SER A 152 2.69 -4.70 -6.62
CA SER A 152 3.47 -5.78 -6.05
C SER A 152 4.95 -5.46 -6.04
N MET A 153 5.69 -6.11 -5.14
CA MET A 153 7.14 -6.04 -5.10
C MET A 153 7.67 -7.41 -4.69
N SER A 154 8.75 -7.83 -5.32
CA SER A 154 9.47 -9.04 -4.92
C SER A 154 10.74 -8.69 -4.16
N THR A 155 11.06 -9.50 -3.16
CA THR A 155 12.30 -9.43 -2.38
C THR A 155 12.88 -10.82 -2.21
N PHE A 156 14.19 -10.95 -2.23
CA PHE A 156 14.83 -12.23 -1.96
C PHE A 156 14.60 -12.64 -0.51
N ALA A 157 14.39 -13.93 -0.30
CA ALA A 157 14.34 -14.47 1.04
C ALA A 157 15.75 -14.51 1.66
N PRO A 158 15.91 -14.41 2.99
CA PRO A 158 17.21 -14.55 3.65
C PRO A 158 17.97 -15.80 3.17
N ARG A 159 19.29 -15.67 2.99
CA ARG A 159 20.13 -16.78 2.48
C ARG A 159 20.12 -17.99 3.40
N THR A 160 20.19 -17.75 4.71
CA THR A 160 20.24 -18.76 5.76
C THR A 160 18.88 -18.91 6.46
N GLY A 161 18.75 -19.96 7.28
CA GLY A 161 17.55 -20.22 8.08
C GLY A 161 16.56 -21.17 7.42
N ARG A 162 15.73 -21.80 8.27
CA ARG A 162 14.64 -22.69 7.85
C ARG A 162 13.54 -21.88 7.16
N PRO A 163 12.70 -22.47 6.28
CA PRO A 163 11.58 -21.78 5.64
C PRO A 163 10.68 -20.99 6.61
N SER A 164 10.38 -21.58 7.77
CA SER A 164 9.61 -20.92 8.83
C SER A 164 10.29 -19.66 9.39
N SER A 165 11.61 -19.70 9.58
CA SER A 165 12.40 -18.54 10.01
C SER A 165 12.38 -17.42 8.97
N LYS A 166 12.40 -17.76 7.67
CA LYS A 166 12.31 -16.78 6.57
C LYS A 166 10.94 -16.11 6.50
N ILE A 167 9.86 -16.86 6.74
CA ILE A 167 8.51 -16.29 6.86
C ILE A 167 8.43 -15.37 8.09
N GLY A 168 8.98 -15.80 9.23
CA GLY A 168 9.06 -14.96 10.43
C GLY A 168 9.87 -13.67 10.22
N TRP A 169 10.90 -13.68 9.37
CA TRP A 169 11.62 -12.47 8.97
C TRP A 169 10.72 -11.50 8.19
N LEU A 170 9.87 -12.01 7.29
CA LEU A 170 8.95 -11.20 6.50
C LEU A 170 7.83 -10.61 7.39
N THR A 171 7.20 -11.43 8.23
CA THR A 171 6.06 -10.99 9.06
C THR A 171 6.45 -9.97 10.11
N ARG A 172 7.68 -9.99 10.63
CA ARG A 172 8.18 -8.93 11.54
C ARG A 172 8.26 -7.55 10.87
N GLN A 173 8.51 -7.49 9.57
CA GLN A 173 8.56 -6.23 8.81
C GLN A 173 7.15 -5.72 8.47
N LEU A 174 6.22 -6.64 8.21
CA LEU A 174 4.87 -6.32 7.74
C LEU A 174 3.78 -6.43 8.83
N GLY A 175 4.13 -6.70 10.09
CA GLY A 175 3.15 -6.99 11.15
C GLY A 175 2.15 -5.86 11.42
N GLY A 176 2.47 -4.61 11.06
CA GLY A 176 1.58 -3.45 11.14
C GLY A 176 1.02 -2.98 9.80
N ALA A 177 1.14 -3.77 8.73
CA ALA A 177 0.58 -3.47 7.41
C ALA A 177 -0.85 -4.03 7.26
N SER A 178 -1.58 -3.64 6.21
CA SER A 178 -2.94 -4.13 6.01
C SER A 178 -2.98 -5.65 5.86
N GLY A 179 -3.93 -6.28 6.55
CA GLY A 179 -4.21 -7.71 6.42
C GLY A 179 -4.62 -8.17 5.01
N SER A 180 -5.05 -7.24 4.15
CA SER A 180 -5.41 -7.50 2.75
C SER A 180 -4.22 -7.71 1.82
N ILE A 181 -2.99 -7.48 2.30
CA ILE A 181 -1.77 -7.75 1.54
C ILE A 181 -1.66 -9.25 1.30
N ARG A 182 -1.41 -9.65 0.06
CA ARG A 182 -1.09 -11.03 -0.30
C ARG A 182 0.41 -11.26 -0.20
N VAL A 183 0.80 -12.30 0.51
CA VAL A 183 2.17 -12.81 0.57
C VAL A 183 2.25 -14.08 -0.26
N THR A 184 3.23 -14.15 -1.16
CA THR A 184 3.52 -15.32 -1.98
C THR A 184 4.96 -15.76 -1.76
N SER A 185 5.15 -16.99 -1.27
CA SER A 185 6.44 -17.65 -1.10
C SER A 185 6.80 -18.42 -2.36
N HIS A 186 7.87 -18.05 -3.04
CA HIS A 186 8.38 -18.79 -4.20
C HIS A 186 9.32 -19.91 -3.75
N HIS A 187 9.04 -21.13 -4.20
CA HIS A 187 9.77 -22.31 -3.73
C HIS A 187 11.15 -22.38 -4.39
N ALA A 188 12.14 -22.85 -3.63
CA ALA A 188 13.48 -23.11 -4.14
C ALA A 188 13.46 -24.31 -5.11
N GLY A 189 14.26 -24.26 -6.16
CA GLY A 189 14.39 -25.34 -7.14
C GLY A 189 13.29 -25.40 -8.21
N SER A 190 12.21 -24.63 -8.09
CA SER A 190 11.17 -24.51 -9.11
C SER A 190 10.95 -23.06 -9.51
N ARG A 191 10.65 -22.79 -10.78
CA ARG A 191 10.33 -21.43 -11.27
C ARG A 191 8.86 -21.04 -11.07
N THR A 192 7.96 -22.02 -10.97
CA THR A 192 6.50 -21.82 -11.00
C THR A 192 5.82 -22.16 -9.68
N GLU A 193 6.42 -23.03 -8.86
CA GLU A 193 5.81 -23.43 -7.59
C GLU A 193 5.87 -22.29 -6.57
N SER A 194 4.72 -21.99 -5.98
CA SER A 194 4.58 -20.98 -4.94
C SER A 194 3.43 -21.32 -4.01
N THR A 195 3.46 -20.78 -2.80
CA THR A 195 2.34 -20.84 -1.85
C THR A 195 1.96 -19.40 -1.49
N SER A 196 0.67 -19.08 -1.44
CA SER A 196 0.22 -17.71 -1.16
C SER A 196 -0.93 -17.68 -0.17
N ALA A 197 -0.93 -16.67 0.70
CA ALA A 197 -2.05 -16.36 1.60
C ALA A 197 -2.13 -14.85 1.86
N LEU A 198 -3.24 -14.40 2.45
CA LEU A 198 -3.36 -13.03 2.93
C LEU A 198 -2.53 -12.86 4.21
N LEU A 199 -2.01 -11.65 4.43
CA LEU A 199 -1.13 -11.34 5.54
C LEU A 199 -1.81 -11.62 6.88
N THR A 200 -3.13 -11.38 7.02
CA THR A 200 -3.89 -11.79 8.21
C THR A 200 -3.72 -13.27 8.51
N ALA A 201 -3.93 -14.13 7.51
CA ALA A 201 -3.81 -15.58 7.68
C ALA A 201 -2.35 -16.01 7.94
N VAL A 202 -1.37 -15.33 7.36
CA VAL A 202 0.06 -15.61 7.60
C VAL A 202 0.48 -15.20 9.01
N LEU A 203 -0.08 -14.12 9.55
CA LEU A 203 0.19 -13.66 10.92
C LEU A 203 -0.45 -14.58 11.97
N GLU A 204 -1.65 -15.10 11.68
CA GLU A 204 -2.33 -16.11 12.51
C GLU A 204 -1.65 -17.48 12.45
N ASP A 205 -1.35 -17.95 11.24
CA ASP A 205 -0.69 -19.22 10.98
C ASP A 205 0.35 -19.09 9.84
N PRO A 206 1.65 -18.97 10.20
CA PRO A 206 2.73 -18.91 9.23
C PRO A 206 2.87 -20.15 8.33
N THR A 207 2.25 -21.28 8.68
CA THR A 207 2.35 -22.51 7.89
C THR A 207 1.58 -22.42 6.57
N THR A 208 0.62 -21.50 6.46
CA THR A 208 -0.21 -21.24 5.27
C THR A 208 0.60 -20.87 4.02
N VAL A 209 1.81 -20.33 4.19
CA VAL A 209 2.72 -19.94 3.08
C VAL A 209 4.01 -20.74 3.05
N LEU A 210 4.09 -21.84 3.81
CA LEU A 210 5.22 -22.76 3.73
C LEU A 210 5.18 -23.57 2.43
N PRO A 211 6.35 -23.83 1.81
CA PRO A 211 6.44 -24.80 0.75
C PRO A 211 6.10 -26.22 1.25
N PRO A 212 5.37 -27.03 0.46
CA PRO A 212 5.15 -28.43 0.78
C PRO A 212 6.49 -29.18 0.74
N ASN A 213 6.56 -30.29 1.49
CA ASN A 213 7.71 -31.21 1.52
C ASN A 213 9.04 -30.57 1.99
N GLY A 214 8.98 -29.46 2.75
CA GLY A 214 10.16 -28.83 3.32
C GLY A 214 11.10 -28.15 2.31
N LYS A 215 10.61 -27.88 1.09
CA LYS A 215 11.37 -27.11 0.09
C LYS A 215 11.75 -25.74 0.67
N GLY A 216 12.90 -25.23 0.22
CA GLY A 216 13.36 -23.88 0.59
C GLY A 216 12.46 -22.78 0.02
N ILE A 217 12.64 -21.54 0.50
CA ILE A 217 12.06 -20.33 -0.09
C ILE A 217 13.19 -19.50 -0.68
N ARG A 218 13.02 -19.07 -1.95
CA ARG A 218 14.01 -18.23 -2.66
C ARG A 218 13.68 -16.74 -2.59
N GLU A 219 12.40 -16.41 -2.62
CA GLU A 219 11.89 -15.06 -2.87
C GLU A 219 10.47 -14.97 -2.32
N PHE A 220 10.10 -13.78 -1.86
CA PHE A 220 8.73 -13.43 -1.52
C PHE A 220 8.23 -12.38 -2.51
N THR A 221 6.99 -12.54 -2.97
CA THR A 221 6.24 -11.46 -3.62
C THR A 221 5.16 -10.99 -2.68
N VAL A 222 5.14 -9.69 -2.42
CA VAL A 222 4.14 -9.00 -1.61
C VAL A 222 3.28 -8.17 -2.54
N ALA A 223 1.96 -8.35 -2.50
CA ALA A 223 1.04 -7.68 -3.40
C ALA A 223 -0.17 -7.09 -2.65
N LEU A 224 -0.63 -5.93 -3.08
CA LEU A 224 -1.87 -5.31 -2.61
C LEU A 224 -2.75 -5.02 -3.82
N GLU A 225 -4.04 -5.37 -3.71
CA GLU A 225 -5.00 -5.14 -4.78
C GLU A 225 -6.20 -4.32 -4.29
N ALA A 226 -6.74 -3.50 -5.18
CA ALA A 226 -7.93 -2.69 -4.95
C ALA A 226 -8.88 -2.73 -6.16
N SER A 227 -10.08 -2.18 -5.99
CA SER A 227 -10.99 -1.95 -7.11
C SER A 227 -10.40 -0.90 -8.04
N MET A 228 -10.54 -1.10 -9.35
CA MET A 228 -10.06 -0.19 -10.39
C MET A 228 -10.77 1.17 -10.40
N GLY A 229 -11.90 1.30 -9.70
CA GLY A 229 -12.76 2.48 -9.79
C GLY A 229 -13.68 2.42 -11.00
N SER A 230 -14.89 2.96 -10.83
CA SER A 230 -15.97 2.92 -11.82
C SER A 230 -16.30 4.29 -12.41
N LYS A 231 -15.79 5.37 -11.80
CA LYS A 231 -16.04 6.75 -12.25
C LYS A 231 -15.05 7.17 -13.33
N ARG A 232 -15.22 8.38 -13.86
CA ARG A 232 -14.31 8.99 -14.85
C ARG A 232 -12.87 8.91 -14.34
N ALA A 233 -11.93 8.55 -15.20
CA ALA A 233 -10.56 8.20 -14.86
C ALA A 233 -9.88 9.15 -13.83
N GLY A 234 -9.98 10.47 -14.03
CA GLY A 234 -9.39 11.48 -13.12
C GLY A 234 -10.27 11.97 -11.98
N SER A 235 -11.53 11.54 -11.90
CA SER A 235 -12.41 11.91 -10.79
C SER A 235 -12.12 11.05 -9.55
N GLU A 236 -12.61 11.48 -8.38
CA GLU A 236 -12.54 10.69 -7.16
C GLU A 236 -13.24 9.33 -7.36
N GLY A 237 -12.52 8.23 -7.14
CA GLY A 237 -13.01 6.87 -7.43
C GLY A 237 -12.92 6.46 -8.90
N GLY A 238 -12.18 7.22 -9.70
CA GLY A 238 -11.75 6.88 -11.05
C GLY A 238 -10.46 6.06 -11.08
N PHE A 239 -10.11 5.55 -12.26
CA PHE A 239 -8.93 4.71 -12.45
C PHE A 239 -7.60 5.33 -12.03
N VAL A 240 -7.35 6.58 -12.47
CA VAL A 240 -6.08 7.27 -12.21
C VAL A 240 -5.93 7.54 -10.72
N THR A 241 -6.98 8.09 -10.10
CA THR A 241 -6.97 8.40 -8.65
C THR A 241 -6.87 7.13 -7.80
N SER A 242 -7.52 6.04 -8.22
CA SER A 242 -7.45 4.75 -7.52
C SER A 242 -6.06 4.12 -7.62
N MET A 243 -5.40 4.19 -8.77
CA MET A 243 -4.03 3.68 -8.95
C MET A 243 -3.02 4.49 -8.13
N VAL A 244 -3.11 5.83 -8.16
CA VAL A 244 -2.25 6.71 -7.35
C VAL A 244 -2.43 6.42 -5.87
N LYS A 245 -3.68 6.32 -5.39
CA LYS A 245 -3.98 5.98 -4.00
C LYS A 245 -3.40 4.61 -3.62
N LEU A 246 -3.61 3.59 -4.46
CA LEU A 246 -3.07 2.25 -4.22
C LEU A 246 -1.54 2.25 -4.13
N ALA A 247 -0.86 2.93 -5.05
CA ALA A 247 0.59 3.02 -5.07
C ALA A 247 1.15 3.73 -3.82
N ASN A 248 0.52 4.83 -3.39
CA ASN A 248 0.91 5.53 -2.16
C ASN A 248 0.70 4.65 -0.91
N THR A 249 -0.44 3.97 -0.80
CA THR A 249 -0.69 3.02 0.30
C THR A 249 0.32 1.88 0.28
N PHE A 250 0.58 1.29 -0.88
CA PHE A 250 1.56 0.20 -1.02
C PHE A 250 2.98 0.66 -0.66
N HIS A 251 3.33 1.91 -0.96
CA HIS A 251 4.62 2.47 -0.58
C HIS A 251 4.81 2.47 0.94
N VAL A 252 3.88 3.11 1.66
CA VAL A 252 3.93 3.25 3.14
C VAL A 252 3.81 1.90 3.83
N GLU A 253 2.95 1.00 3.34
CA GLU A 253 2.71 -0.28 4.00
C GLU A 253 3.77 -1.34 3.72
N VAL A 254 4.38 -1.32 2.53
CA VAL A 254 5.27 -2.39 2.06
C VAL A 254 6.64 -1.86 1.69
N VAL A 255 6.74 -0.90 0.77
CA VAL A 255 8.03 -0.50 0.20
C VAL A 255 8.97 0.09 1.25
N GLU A 256 8.49 0.97 2.12
CA GLU A 256 9.30 1.59 3.18
C GLU A 256 9.79 0.59 4.23
N LYS A 257 9.01 -0.48 4.47
CA LYS A 257 9.25 -1.43 5.57
C LYS A 257 10.03 -2.65 5.12
N LEU A 258 9.85 -3.09 3.88
CA LEU A 258 10.44 -4.31 3.36
C LEU A 258 11.92 -4.10 3.00
N ARG A 259 12.75 -5.05 3.42
CA ARG A 259 14.19 -5.09 3.16
C ARG A 259 14.53 -6.23 2.19
N ASP A 260 15.68 -6.14 1.54
CA ASP A 260 16.22 -7.27 0.77
C ASP A 260 16.76 -8.31 1.76
N GLY A 261 16.27 -9.55 1.69
CA GLY A 261 16.76 -10.63 2.56
C GLY A 261 18.24 -10.96 2.36
N ARG A 262 18.87 -10.51 1.26
CA ARG A 262 20.30 -10.67 1.00
C ARG A 262 21.16 -9.62 1.69
N ASP A 263 20.60 -8.45 1.99
CA ASP A 263 21.31 -7.35 2.67
C ASP A 263 21.50 -7.62 4.17
N MET A 264 20.96 -8.75 4.66
CA MET A 264 21.03 -9.21 6.04
C MET A 264 22.44 -9.67 6.50
N GLN A 265 23.51 -9.13 5.90
CA GLN A 265 24.89 -9.45 6.23
C GLN A 265 25.63 -8.34 6.98
N LEU A 266 25.02 -7.18 7.27
CA LEU A 266 25.74 -6.07 7.91
C LEU A 266 25.43 -5.75 9.38
N ASP A 267 24.21 -5.92 9.95
CA ASP A 267 24.01 -5.42 11.34
C ASP A 267 23.22 -6.26 12.38
N ASP A 268 22.42 -7.30 12.07
CA ASP A 268 21.35 -7.70 13.03
C ASP A 268 21.23 -9.17 13.50
N TRP A 269 22.12 -10.10 13.11
CA TRP A 269 22.02 -11.47 13.63
C TRP A 269 22.44 -11.61 15.12
N ALA A 270 23.22 -10.64 15.66
CA ALA A 270 23.67 -10.65 17.06
C ALA A 270 22.56 -10.30 18.08
N SER A 271 21.45 -9.68 17.66
CA SER A 271 20.29 -9.41 18.53
C SER A 271 19.40 -10.65 18.74
N GLY A 272 19.74 -11.77 18.09
CA GLY A 272 19.13 -13.09 18.27
C GLY A 272 19.27 -13.70 19.68
N ALA A 273 19.91 -13.01 20.63
CA ALA A 273 20.06 -13.48 22.01
C ALA A 273 18.92 -13.02 22.97
N ILE A 274 18.12 -12.01 22.63
CA ILE A 274 17.14 -11.42 23.59
C ILE A 274 15.69 -11.88 23.32
N ALA A 275 15.34 -12.29 22.10
CA ALA A 275 13.97 -12.70 21.76
C ALA A 275 13.62 -14.16 22.07
N ASN A 276 14.60 -14.98 22.50
CA ASN A 276 14.37 -16.40 22.78
C ASN A 276 13.65 -16.66 24.13
N GLN A 277 13.21 -15.61 24.83
CA GLN A 277 12.43 -15.72 26.07
C GLN A 277 10.90 -15.73 25.85
N ILE A 278 10.42 -15.42 24.63
CA ILE A 278 8.98 -15.42 24.32
C ILE A 278 8.56 -16.74 23.62
N GLY A 279 9.47 -17.37 22.87
CA GLY A 279 9.23 -18.68 22.22
C GLY A 279 9.20 -19.87 23.19
N ALA A 280 9.86 -19.77 24.36
CA ALA A 280 9.87 -20.83 25.37
C ALA A 280 8.53 -20.94 26.16
N LYS A 281 7.62 -19.97 26.01
CA LYS A 281 6.34 -19.94 26.74
C LYS A 281 5.16 -20.54 25.97
N VAL A 282 5.32 -20.82 24.68
CA VAL A 282 4.27 -21.40 23.83
C VAL A 282 4.39 -22.93 23.72
N CYS A 283 5.58 -23.52 23.88
CA CYS A 283 5.73 -24.97 24.04
C CYS A 283 5.42 -25.48 25.46
N ALA A 284 5.52 -24.63 26.49
CA ALA A 284 5.30 -25.05 27.89
C ALA A 284 3.82 -25.09 28.33
N VAL A 285 2.87 -24.73 27.46
CA VAL A 285 1.42 -24.76 27.78
C VAL A 285 0.74 -26.02 27.23
N SER A 286 1.39 -26.75 26.31
CA SER A 286 0.85 -27.99 25.73
C SER A 286 1.27 -29.29 26.44
N GLU A 287 2.26 -29.25 27.35
CA GLU A 287 2.71 -30.43 28.12
C GLU A 287 2.29 -30.41 29.61
N GLY A 288 1.91 -29.26 30.17
CA GLY A 288 1.52 -29.13 31.59
C GLY A 288 0.05 -29.46 31.92
N ALA A 289 -0.81 -29.71 30.93
CA ALA A 289 -2.25 -29.93 31.14
C ALA A 289 -2.65 -31.42 31.22
N ALA A 290 -1.73 -32.35 30.96
CA ALA A 290 -2.02 -33.79 30.96
C ALA A 290 -1.59 -34.52 32.25
N GLU A 291 -0.86 -33.88 33.17
CA GLU A 291 -0.20 -34.56 34.30
C GLU A 291 -0.60 -34.04 35.69
N VAL A 292 -1.81 -33.49 35.86
CA VAL A 292 -2.33 -33.04 37.19
C VAL A 292 -3.71 -33.62 37.54
N LYS A 293 -4.17 -34.67 36.84
CA LYS A 293 -5.46 -35.36 37.16
C LYS A 293 -5.35 -36.83 37.59
N ARG A 294 -4.25 -37.22 38.25
CA ARG A 294 -4.19 -38.47 39.03
C ARG A 294 -3.49 -38.24 40.37
N GLY A 295 -4.18 -38.58 41.45
CA GLY A 295 -3.76 -38.44 42.86
C GLY A 295 -4.41 -37.22 43.50
N GLY A 296 -5.35 -37.31 44.44
CA GLY A 296 -5.59 -38.36 45.42
C GLY A 296 -5.48 -37.73 46.81
N GLU A 297 -6.64 -37.45 47.41
CA GLU A 297 -6.95 -37.40 48.85
C GLU A 297 -6.11 -36.58 49.85
N GLY A 298 -6.83 -35.72 50.58
CA GLY A 298 -6.82 -35.73 52.04
C GLY A 298 -5.86 -34.76 52.73
N ILE A 299 -6.41 -33.71 53.34
CA ILE A 299 -6.43 -33.49 54.80
C ILE A 299 -7.08 -32.13 55.09
N ARG A 300 -7.86 -32.13 56.17
CA ARG A 300 -8.78 -31.10 56.66
C ARG A 300 -8.12 -30.39 57.86
N VAL A 301 -8.60 -29.17 58.13
CA VAL A 301 -8.88 -28.56 59.46
C VAL A 301 -8.06 -27.32 59.88
N GLN A 302 -8.85 -26.29 60.29
CA GLN A 302 -8.64 -25.16 61.21
C GLN A 302 -7.80 -23.95 60.74
N SER A 303 -8.42 -22.80 60.48
CA SER A 303 -9.05 -21.80 61.38
C SER A 303 -8.04 -20.85 62.02
N ASP A 304 -8.08 -19.56 61.69
CA ASP A 304 -8.43 -18.57 62.71
C ASP A 304 -8.80 -17.18 62.15
N ARG A 305 -9.46 -16.43 63.03
CA ARG A 305 -10.24 -15.20 62.89
C ARG A 305 -9.48 -13.89 62.61
N ALA A 306 -10.32 -12.89 62.30
CA ALA A 306 -10.29 -11.48 62.71
C ALA A 306 -9.62 -10.48 61.75
N SER A 307 -10.04 -9.22 61.59
CA SER A 307 -11.26 -8.45 61.88
C SER A 307 -10.96 -6.99 61.41
N ALA A 308 -12.01 -6.18 61.29
CA ALA A 308 -12.04 -4.69 61.15
C ALA A 308 -11.64 -4.09 59.78
N ALA A 309 -12.52 -3.47 58.98
CA ALA A 309 -13.46 -2.35 59.19
C ALA A 309 -12.80 -0.97 59.39
N LEU A 310 -12.91 -0.09 58.37
CA LEU A 310 -13.33 1.31 58.55
C LEU A 310 -13.58 2.02 57.19
N LYS A 311 -14.84 2.39 56.95
CA LYS A 311 -15.31 3.61 56.25
C LYS A 311 -15.90 4.49 57.38
N PRO A 312 -16.03 5.85 57.30
CA PRO A 312 -16.91 6.49 56.29
C PRO A 312 -16.71 8.00 55.99
N ARG A 313 -17.66 8.52 55.16
CA ARG A 313 -18.18 9.91 55.02
C ARG A 313 -17.31 10.96 54.32
N MET A 314 -17.83 12.01 53.67
CA MET A 314 -19.09 12.37 52.94
C MET A 314 -18.98 13.87 52.58
N ALA A 315 -19.88 14.33 51.70
CA ALA A 315 -20.30 15.72 51.37
C ALA A 315 -19.59 16.33 50.13
N ARG A 316 -20.26 16.48 48.97
CA ARG A 316 -21.45 17.28 48.54
C ARG A 316 -21.15 18.78 48.38
N HIS A 317 -21.32 19.31 47.17
CA HIS A 317 -22.10 20.51 46.77
C HIS A 317 -22.09 20.63 45.24
N ARG A 318 -23.21 20.38 44.53
CA ARG A 318 -24.30 21.28 44.07
C ARG A 318 -23.99 22.13 42.81
N HIS A 319 -24.48 21.64 41.67
CA HIS A 319 -25.48 22.22 40.73
C HIS A 319 -25.26 23.59 40.00
N PRO A 320 -25.99 23.83 38.89
CA PRO A 320 -25.52 24.53 37.70
C PRO A 320 -26.27 25.85 37.45
N LEU A 321 -25.85 26.63 36.45
CA LEU A 321 -26.65 27.72 35.91
C LEU A 321 -26.68 27.71 34.37
N THR A 322 -27.94 27.69 33.92
CA THR A 322 -28.57 28.08 32.66
C THR A 322 -28.14 29.43 32.09
N SER A 323 -28.19 29.58 30.76
CA SER A 323 -29.15 30.48 30.09
C SER A 323 -29.06 30.42 28.55
N ALA A 324 -30.24 30.36 27.94
CA ALA A 324 -30.51 30.48 26.52
C ALA A 324 -30.60 31.93 26.05
N HIS A 325 -30.40 32.18 24.75
CA HIS A 325 -30.99 33.24 23.89
C HIS A 325 -30.42 33.02 22.46
N SER A 326 -31.03 33.33 21.31
CA SER A 326 -32.39 33.57 20.82
C SER A 326 -32.21 33.98 19.35
N ARG A 327 -33.02 33.40 18.44
CA ARG A 327 -33.52 33.91 17.13
C ARG A 327 -32.67 34.83 16.22
N ARG A 328 -32.63 34.46 14.93
CA ARG A 328 -33.26 35.15 13.76
C ARG A 328 -32.99 34.29 12.50
N GLN A 329 -33.96 33.56 11.95
CA GLN A 329 -34.90 33.96 10.89
C GLN A 329 -34.39 34.99 9.88
N GLY A 330 -34.32 34.56 8.62
CA GLY A 330 -34.02 35.35 7.43
C GLY A 330 -34.32 34.56 6.16
N THR A 331 -35.62 34.39 5.88
CA THR A 331 -36.19 33.91 4.62
C THR A 331 -36.05 35.00 3.56
N ILE A 332 -35.50 34.71 2.38
CA ILE A 332 -35.79 35.47 1.15
C ILE A 332 -35.94 34.48 -0.02
N GLN A 333 -37.12 34.54 -0.64
CA GLN A 333 -37.52 33.87 -1.87
C GLN A 333 -36.90 34.51 -3.12
N GLU A 334 -36.83 33.70 -4.18
CA GLU A 334 -36.63 33.99 -5.61
C GLU A 334 -37.30 35.28 -6.15
N PRO A 335 -36.91 35.73 -7.36
CA PRO A 335 -37.71 35.30 -8.52
C PRO A 335 -36.87 34.84 -9.72
N SER A 336 -37.53 33.99 -10.50
CA SER A 336 -37.12 33.31 -11.72
C SER A 336 -37.42 34.11 -13.00
N SER A 337 -36.67 33.75 -14.07
CA SER A 337 -37.00 33.86 -15.51
C SER A 337 -36.78 35.19 -16.26
N PRO A 338 -36.64 35.22 -17.62
CA PRO A 338 -36.86 34.15 -18.60
C PRO A 338 -35.78 33.93 -19.70
N SER A 339 -35.98 32.81 -20.40
CA SER A 339 -35.42 32.38 -21.69
C SER A 339 -35.60 33.38 -22.84
N ALA A 340 -34.63 33.44 -23.76
CA ALA A 340 -34.87 33.81 -25.17
C ALA A 340 -33.81 33.22 -26.13
N ARG A 341 -34.34 32.39 -27.06
CA ARG A 341 -33.86 32.01 -28.40
C ARG A 341 -32.68 31.05 -28.57
#